data_AF-A0A495ZBC8-F1
#
_entry.id   AF-A0A495ZBC8-F1
#
_cell.length_a   1.000
_cell.length_b   1.000
_cell.length_c   1.000
_cell.angle_alpha   90.00
_cell.angle_beta   90.00
_cell.angle_gamma   90.00
#
_symmetry.space_group_name_H-M   'P 1'
#
loop_
_entity.id
_entity.type
_entity.pdbx_description
1 polymer ?
#
loop_
_entity_poly.entity_id
_entity_poly.type
_entity_poly.pdbx_seq_one_letter_code
_entity_poly.pdbx_strand_id
1 'polypeptide(L)'
;MMQTHSNLFSDEQMRDFIANGYVTVKTSLPRSVHETIYRKTQEYTEKEGNLGNNILPRVPELQAVFEDPAVRGAFTSILGQNYVMHSHRHPHRNAPHSGGQGFHKDSYWGHQKVRHHLPRWAMAFYYPQDTPVEIGPSAILSGTQYYSNRITDNNDGEVALSGEAGTVSIIHFDLWHRAMANQTDKTRYMMKFQFIRLDEPQQPEWNAENPTWVTDGLDENGNPAAKKHETTWRHVWRWMIGDSNGHAAQHVNGNLAQHIEALRDEDPSVRSDAADELGLLGESAADTIPMLSETLRDNYEPARLNAAYALGAIGEPAVSALIEKLSDENGSTRRMAAYGLAVVGAPAVSALCEALEHESDAVRVEASYALAQIGSAAEPAVSALMERSEDSNVEVRRYIPEAFGAIGASAAPAVPTLIDRLANDDDVQVRFESALALAQIGPASSDAIPVLKDSLSDKNRYVRDNSVHALKRIDTPEAESALFDYLLMARWCPITNRESTF
;
A
#
# COMPACT_ATOMS: atom_id res chain seq x y z
N MET A 1 27.77 15.04 -12.15
CA MET A 1 26.90 14.28 -11.23
C MET A 1 26.74 15.11 -9.97
N MET A 2 25.69 15.92 -9.90
CA MET A 2 25.41 16.78 -8.74
C MET A 2 24.48 16.02 -7.78
N GLN A 3 24.79 16.12 -6.49
CA GLN A 3 24.12 15.47 -5.36
C GLN A 3 22.59 15.57 -5.43
N THR A 4 21.92 14.45 -5.71
CA THR A 4 20.45 14.29 -5.68
C THR A 4 19.92 13.88 -4.30
N HIS A 5 20.80 13.72 -3.30
CA HIS A 5 20.45 13.16 -1.99
C HIS A 5 19.77 14.13 -1.01
N SER A 6 19.67 15.44 -1.29
CA SER A 6 19.31 16.40 -0.24
C SER A 6 17.83 16.38 0.20
N ASN A 7 16.94 15.70 -0.52
CA ASN A 7 15.49 15.70 -0.23
C ASN A 7 14.91 14.31 0.05
N LEU A 8 15.73 13.26 0.04
CA LEU A 8 15.31 11.94 0.48
C LEU A 8 15.18 11.91 2.01
N PHE A 9 14.35 11.01 2.53
CA PHE A 9 14.20 10.83 3.97
C PHE A 9 15.46 10.31 4.64
N SER A 10 15.60 10.67 5.91
CA SER A 10 16.54 10.03 6.84
C SER A 10 15.99 8.69 7.34
N ASP A 11 16.84 7.90 8.00
CA ASP A 11 16.39 6.68 8.68
C ASP A 11 15.28 6.95 9.71
N GLU A 12 15.35 8.06 10.46
CA GLU A 12 14.35 8.44 11.46
C GLU A 12 12.97 8.67 10.81
N GLN A 13 12.92 9.43 9.73
CA GLN A 13 11.67 9.67 9.00
C GLN A 13 11.09 8.39 8.40
N MET A 14 11.94 7.46 7.95
CA MET A 14 11.48 6.15 7.47
C MET A 14 10.93 5.28 8.59
N ARG A 15 11.57 5.28 9.77
CA ARG A 15 11.07 4.60 10.96
C ARG A 15 9.73 5.17 11.43
N ASP A 16 9.62 6.50 11.47
CA ASP A 16 8.37 7.18 11.79
C ASP A 16 7.27 6.79 10.79
N PHE A 17 7.56 6.79 9.48
CA PHE A 17 6.56 6.36 8.49
C PHE A 17 6.12 4.90 8.69
N ILE A 18 7.02 3.99 9.04
CA ILE A 18 6.70 2.58 9.30
C ILE A 18 5.86 2.43 10.59
N ALA A 19 6.24 3.10 11.68
CA ALA A 19 5.56 2.99 12.95
C ALA A 19 4.21 3.73 12.98
N ASN A 20 4.17 4.92 12.40
CA ASN A 20 3.04 5.85 12.47
C ASN A 20 2.18 5.88 11.21
N GLY A 21 2.69 5.38 10.08
CA GLY A 21 1.95 5.29 8.81
C GLY A 21 1.82 6.61 8.06
N TYR A 22 2.49 7.69 8.48
CA TYR A 22 2.45 8.96 7.77
C TYR A 22 3.70 9.81 7.96
N VAL A 23 3.87 10.77 7.06
CA VAL A 23 4.87 11.83 7.12
C VAL A 23 4.30 13.08 6.46
N THR A 24 4.77 14.26 6.87
CA THR A 24 4.34 15.52 6.25
C THR A 24 5.54 16.27 5.72
N VAL A 25 5.43 16.72 4.46
CA VAL A 25 6.44 17.56 3.80
C VAL A 25 5.83 18.87 3.33
N LYS A 26 6.69 19.85 3.12
CA LYS A 26 6.32 21.19 2.67
C LYS A 26 6.98 21.46 1.33
N THR A 27 6.19 21.84 0.33
CA THR A 27 6.73 22.22 -0.98
C THR A 27 7.57 23.50 -0.88
N SER A 28 8.60 23.61 -1.71
CA SER A 28 9.40 24.83 -1.90
C SER A 28 8.75 25.88 -2.80
N LEU A 29 7.59 25.55 -3.38
CA LEU A 29 6.84 26.42 -4.30
C LEU A 29 6.39 27.73 -3.63
N PRO A 30 6.35 28.85 -4.38
CA PRO A 30 5.86 30.11 -3.85
C PRO A 30 4.36 30.05 -3.58
N ARG A 31 3.91 30.75 -2.55
CA ARG A 31 2.50 30.80 -2.12
C ARG A 31 1.51 31.11 -3.24
N SER A 32 1.90 31.94 -4.22
CA SER A 32 1.08 32.29 -5.39
C SER A 32 0.69 31.11 -6.26
N VAL A 33 1.49 30.04 -6.30
CA VAL A 33 1.15 28.79 -7.00
C VAL A 33 0.02 28.07 -6.28
N HIS A 34 0.10 27.94 -4.95
CA HIS A 34 -0.95 27.33 -4.14
C HIS A 34 -2.26 28.14 -4.21
N GLU A 35 -2.19 29.46 -4.18
CA GLU A 35 -3.35 30.35 -4.36
C GLU A 35 -3.98 30.18 -5.76
N THR A 36 -3.17 29.99 -6.80
CA THR A 36 -3.66 29.69 -8.16
C THR A 36 -4.39 28.35 -8.20
N ILE A 37 -3.82 27.32 -7.58
CA ILE A 37 -4.43 25.98 -7.49
C ILE A 37 -5.75 26.05 -6.72
N TYR A 38 -5.79 26.74 -5.59
CA TYR A 38 -7.00 26.96 -4.80
C TYR A 38 -8.09 27.64 -5.62
N ARG A 39 -7.77 28.79 -6.23
CA ARG A 39 -8.72 29.59 -7.03
C ARG A 39 -9.30 28.79 -8.19
N LYS A 40 -8.46 28.10 -8.97
CA LYS A 40 -8.93 27.28 -10.10
C LYS A 40 -9.78 26.10 -9.64
N THR A 41 -9.36 25.41 -8.58
CA THR A 41 -10.12 24.29 -8.01
C THR A 41 -11.48 24.76 -7.54
N GLN A 42 -11.54 25.90 -6.84
CA GLN A 42 -12.79 26.51 -6.41
C GLN A 42 -13.68 26.85 -7.61
N GLU A 43 -13.17 27.63 -8.56
CA GLU A 43 -13.92 28.06 -9.74
C GLU A 43 -14.55 26.88 -10.48
N TYR A 44 -13.76 25.84 -10.77
CA TYR A 44 -14.26 24.69 -11.50
C TYR A 44 -15.19 23.82 -10.66
N THR A 45 -14.92 23.66 -9.36
CA THR A 45 -15.81 22.88 -8.49
C THR A 45 -17.18 23.55 -8.34
N GLU A 46 -17.22 24.89 -8.27
CA GLU A 46 -18.45 25.66 -8.18
C GLU A 46 -19.25 25.64 -9.51
N LYS A 47 -18.56 25.65 -10.66
CA LYS A 47 -19.20 25.62 -11.98
C LYS A 47 -19.64 24.21 -12.42
N GLU A 48 -18.83 23.19 -12.16
CA GLU A 48 -18.94 21.87 -12.78
C GLU A 48 -19.16 20.73 -11.76
N GLY A 49 -19.04 21.00 -10.46
CA GLY A 49 -19.03 19.98 -9.42
C GLY A 49 -17.66 19.32 -9.24
N ASN A 50 -17.62 18.17 -8.57
CA ASN A 50 -16.35 17.51 -8.25
C ASN A 50 -15.64 17.01 -9.51
N LEU A 51 -14.41 17.49 -9.76
CA LEU A 51 -13.64 17.17 -10.95
C LEU A 51 -13.12 15.72 -10.99
N GLY A 52 -13.04 15.05 -9.83
CA GLY A 52 -12.46 13.71 -9.71
C GLY A 52 -11.09 13.60 -10.40
N ASN A 53 -10.92 12.57 -11.21
CA ASN A 53 -9.66 12.29 -11.93
C ASN A 53 -9.28 13.39 -12.93
N ASN A 54 -10.22 14.23 -13.37
CA ASN A 54 -9.97 15.35 -14.29
C ASN A 54 -9.28 16.55 -13.61
N ILE A 55 -9.00 16.50 -12.31
CA ILE A 55 -8.38 17.62 -11.60
C ILE A 55 -7.02 18.02 -12.20
N LEU A 56 -6.13 17.09 -12.55
CA LEU A 56 -4.81 17.43 -13.12
C LEU A 56 -4.90 18.19 -14.45
N PRO A 57 -5.61 17.70 -15.49
CA PRO A 57 -5.69 18.45 -16.74
C PRO A 57 -6.42 19.79 -16.58
N ARG A 58 -7.30 19.97 -15.58
CA ARG A 58 -7.99 21.24 -15.33
C ARG A 58 -7.12 22.22 -14.53
N VAL A 59 -6.28 21.72 -13.62
CA VAL A 59 -5.40 22.50 -12.74
C VAL A 59 -3.96 21.99 -12.91
N PRO A 60 -3.32 22.28 -14.06
CA PRO A 60 -1.99 21.72 -14.39
C PRO A 60 -0.89 22.16 -13.43
N GLU A 61 -1.07 23.27 -12.70
CA GLU A 61 -0.14 23.70 -11.65
C GLU A 61 0.06 22.66 -10.54
N LEU A 62 -0.88 21.72 -10.36
CA LEU A 62 -0.72 20.58 -9.44
C LEU A 62 0.48 19.70 -9.82
N GLN A 63 0.88 19.66 -11.09
CA GLN A 63 2.05 18.89 -11.50
C GLN A 63 3.33 19.42 -10.81
N ALA A 64 3.48 20.74 -10.67
CA ALA A 64 4.61 21.33 -9.97
C ALA A 64 4.69 20.92 -8.50
N VAL A 65 3.55 20.65 -7.84
CA VAL A 65 3.51 20.15 -6.45
C VAL A 65 4.14 18.77 -6.34
N PHE A 66 3.81 17.86 -7.26
CA PHE A 66 4.35 16.49 -7.26
C PHE A 66 5.71 16.38 -7.94
N GLU A 67 6.17 17.44 -8.62
CA GLU A 67 7.53 17.57 -9.12
C GLU A 67 8.47 18.28 -8.13
N ASP A 68 7.93 18.90 -7.08
CA ASP A 68 8.71 19.55 -6.03
C ASP A 68 9.71 18.55 -5.41
N PRO A 69 10.99 18.93 -5.23
CA PRO A 69 12.01 18.00 -4.74
C PRO A 69 11.70 17.36 -3.38
N ALA A 70 11.03 18.06 -2.46
CA ALA A 70 10.68 17.50 -1.16
C ALA A 70 9.57 16.44 -1.28
N VAL A 71 8.58 16.68 -2.14
CA VAL A 71 7.49 15.73 -2.41
C VAL A 71 7.99 14.52 -3.19
N ARG A 72 8.79 14.73 -4.24
CA ARG A 72 9.42 13.65 -5.00
C ARG A 72 10.32 12.80 -4.13
N GLY A 73 11.18 13.44 -3.33
CA GLY A 73 12.11 12.74 -2.44
C GLY A 73 11.39 11.86 -1.42
N ALA A 74 10.31 12.37 -0.82
CA ALA A 74 9.47 11.59 0.09
C ALA A 74 8.85 10.35 -0.58
N PHE A 75 8.25 10.51 -1.76
CA PHE A 75 7.68 9.37 -2.48
C PHE A 75 8.75 8.37 -2.94
N THR A 76 9.91 8.85 -3.41
CA THR A 76 11.04 7.96 -3.74
C THR A 76 11.49 7.17 -2.52
N SER A 77 11.60 7.79 -1.34
CA SER A 77 11.99 7.10 -0.11
C SER A 77 10.98 6.02 0.32
N ILE A 78 9.68 6.25 0.15
CA ILE A 78 8.63 5.31 0.55
C ILE A 78 8.36 4.23 -0.51
N LEU A 79 8.27 4.60 -1.80
CA LEU A 79 7.77 3.77 -2.89
C LEU A 79 8.87 3.34 -3.89
N GLY A 80 10.11 3.80 -3.71
CA GLY A 80 11.22 3.55 -4.63
C GLY A 80 11.19 4.43 -5.89
N GLN A 81 12.27 4.46 -6.68
CA GLN A 81 12.44 5.40 -7.79
C GLN A 81 11.36 5.28 -8.86
N ASN A 82 10.87 4.06 -9.10
CA ASN A 82 9.94 3.78 -10.19
C ASN A 82 8.48 3.79 -9.76
N TYR A 83 8.12 4.60 -8.77
CA TYR A 83 6.73 4.80 -8.41
C TYR A 83 5.94 5.54 -9.49
N VAL A 84 4.62 5.33 -9.52
CA VAL A 84 3.71 6.05 -10.42
C VAL A 84 2.57 6.69 -9.64
N MET A 85 2.11 7.85 -10.12
CA MET A 85 0.88 8.46 -9.64
C MET A 85 -0.31 7.79 -10.34
N HIS A 86 -1.09 7.05 -9.57
CA HIS A 86 -2.29 6.38 -10.05
C HIS A 86 -3.36 7.39 -10.52
N SER A 87 -4.17 7.00 -11.50
CA SER A 87 -5.22 7.87 -12.05
C SER A 87 -6.31 8.26 -11.06
N HIS A 88 -6.51 7.49 -9.99
CA HIS A 88 -7.49 7.81 -8.96
C HIS A 88 -7.08 9.04 -8.16
N ARG A 89 -7.86 10.10 -8.33
CA ARG A 89 -7.63 11.41 -7.71
C ARG A 89 -8.97 11.98 -7.30
N HIS A 90 -9.01 12.62 -6.13
CA HIS A 90 -10.26 13.16 -5.63
C HIS A 90 -10.04 14.49 -4.91
N PRO A 91 -10.46 15.63 -5.50
CA PRO A 91 -10.51 16.89 -4.79
C PRO A 91 -11.67 16.88 -3.79
N HIS A 92 -11.34 16.85 -2.49
CA HIS A 92 -12.30 16.91 -1.40
C HIS A 92 -12.63 18.36 -1.05
N ARG A 93 -13.88 18.75 -1.27
CA ARG A 93 -14.46 20.00 -0.79
C ARG A 93 -15.07 19.80 0.60
N ASN A 94 -14.68 20.63 1.57
CA ASN A 94 -15.33 20.72 2.88
C ASN A 94 -15.91 22.11 3.03
N ALA A 95 -17.24 22.18 3.11
CA ALA A 95 -17.98 23.43 3.08
C ALA A 95 -17.77 24.22 4.38
N PRO A 96 -18.02 25.53 4.41
CA PRO A 96 -18.14 26.26 5.66
C PRO A 96 -19.16 25.60 6.59
N HIS A 97 -18.85 25.52 7.88
CA HIS A 97 -19.75 24.99 8.93
C HIS A 97 -20.24 23.54 8.73
N SER A 98 -19.59 22.74 7.89
CA SER A 98 -19.95 21.31 7.73
C SER A 98 -19.35 20.42 8.81
N GLY A 99 -20.08 19.35 9.15
CA GLY A 99 -19.61 18.31 10.06
C GLY A 99 -18.44 17.50 9.49
N GLY A 100 -17.79 16.74 10.37
CA GLY A 100 -16.76 15.78 9.98
C GLY A 100 -17.36 14.47 9.45
N GLN A 101 -16.51 13.65 8.85
CA GLN A 101 -16.81 12.27 8.49
C GLN A 101 -16.43 11.32 9.63
N GLY A 102 -16.95 10.09 9.61
CA GLY A 102 -16.39 8.99 10.40
C GLY A 102 -15.08 8.48 9.81
N PHE A 103 -14.26 7.85 10.66
CA PHE A 103 -13.05 7.15 10.23
C PHE A 103 -13.37 6.05 9.23
N HIS A 104 -12.61 6.00 8.15
CA HIS A 104 -12.68 4.97 7.12
C HIS A 104 -11.28 4.63 6.60
N LYS A 105 -11.19 3.49 5.91
CA LYS A 105 -10.10 3.16 4.98
C LYS A 105 -10.69 3.15 3.58
N ASP A 106 -9.89 3.60 2.60
CA ASP A 106 -10.31 3.52 1.22
C ASP A 106 -10.32 2.04 0.76
N SER A 107 -11.16 1.75 -0.22
CA SER A 107 -11.08 0.52 -1.00
C SER A 107 -10.18 0.77 -2.21
N TYR A 108 -9.49 -0.28 -2.65
CA TYR A 108 -8.94 -0.34 -4.00
C TYR A 108 -10.12 -0.32 -5.01
N TRP A 109 -10.49 0.90 -5.42
CA TRP A 109 -11.34 1.23 -6.56
C TRP A 109 -12.70 0.54 -6.72
N GLY A 110 -13.45 0.37 -5.64
CA GLY A 110 -14.81 -0.17 -5.71
C GLY A 110 -14.87 -1.69 -5.79
N HIS A 111 -13.75 -2.37 -5.55
CA HIS A 111 -13.67 -3.83 -5.40
C HIS A 111 -13.21 -4.21 -3.97
N GLN A 112 -13.06 -5.51 -3.71
CA GLN A 112 -12.88 -6.06 -2.36
C GLN A 112 -11.70 -5.41 -1.61
N LYS A 113 -11.78 -5.44 -0.27
CA LYS A 113 -10.75 -4.88 0.62
C LYS A 113 -9.46 -5.69 0.47
N VAL A 114 -8.55 -5.24 -0.38
CA VAL A 114 -7.15 -5.66 -0.31
C VAL A 114 -6.46 -4.79 0.73
N ARG A 115 -5.64 -5.40 1.59
CA ARG A 115 -4.87 -4.74 2.64
C ARG A 115 -3.45 -5.22 2.51
N HIS A 116 -2.50 -4.30 2.47
CA HIS A 116 -1.08 -4.62 2.39
C HIS A 116 -0.38 -3.96 3.56
N HIS A 117 0.42 -4.72 4.30
CA HIS A 117 1.23 -4.15 5.37
C HIS A 117 2.52 -3.52 4.84
N LEU A 118 2.99 -3.99 3.68
CA LEU A 118 4.13 -3.41 2.99
C LEU A 118 3.69 -2.16 2.22
N PRO A 119 4.48 -1.06 2.22
CA PRO A 119 4.14 0.19 1.55
C PRO A 119 4.35 0.07 0.02
N ARG A 120 3.49 -0.73 -0.60
CA ARG A 120 3.29 -0.81 -2.06
C ARG A 120 2.45 0.36 -2.57
N TRP A 121 1.66 0.95 -1.67
CA TRP A 121 0.73 2.02 -1.94
C TRP A 121 0.85 3.13 -0.91
N ALA A 122 0.79 4.37 -1.39
CA ALA A 122 0.68 5.55 -0.54
C ALA A 122 -0.35 6.53 -1.09
N MET A 123 -0.85 7.41 -0.22
CA MET A 123 -1.71 8.52 -0.60
C MET A 123 -1.07 9.85 -0.21
N ALA A 124 -1.22 10.87 -1.05
CA ALA A 124 -0.95 12.26 -0.67
C ALA A 124 -2.24 13.02 -0.42
N PHE A 125 -2.28 13.73 0.70
CA PHE A 125 -3.26 14.76 1.00
C PHE A 125 -2.58 16.12 0.89
N TYR A 126 -2.87 16.82 -0.20
CA TYR A 126 -2.31 18.15 -0.48
C TYR A 126 -3.30 19.26 -0.18
N TYR A 127 -2.83 20.32 0.48
CA TYR A 127 -3.61 21.50 0.81
C TYR A 127 -3.08 22.77 0.10
N PRO A 128 -3.86 23.40 -0.80
CA PRO A 128 -3.45 24.63 -1.48
C PRO A 128 -3.73 25.90 -0.64
N GLN A 129 -4.27 25.76 0.56
CA GLN A 129 -4.53 26.85 1.50
C GLN A 129 -3.99 26.53 2.90
N ASP A 130 -3.78 27.56 3.72
CA ASP A 130 -3.51 27.36 5.14
C ASP A 130 -4.68 26.59 5.76
N THR A 131 -4.35 25.52 6.46
CA THR A 131 -5.32 24.55 6.97
C THR A 131 -5.09 24.33 8.47
N PRO A 132 -5.37 25.33 9.32
CA PRO A 132 -5.38 25.14 10.76
C PRO A 132 -6.55 24.22 11.18
N VAL A 133 -6.55 23.71 12.42
CA VAL A 133 -7.51 22.68 12.87
C VAL A 133 -8.97 23.13 12.67
N GLU A 134 -9.28 24.39 12.91
CA GLU A 134 -10.62 24.96 12.81
C GLU A 134 -11.22 24.91 11.40
N ILE A 135 -10.42 24.89 10.33
CA ILE A 135 -10.93 24.81 8.95
C ILE A 135 -11.28 23.36 8.54
N GLY A 136 -10.99 22.40 9.41
CA GLY A 136 -11.28 20.98 9.21
C GLY A 136 -10.34 20.29 8.22
N PRO A 137 -9.04 20.12 8.57
CA PRO A 137 -8.14 19.26 7.80
C PRO A 137 -8.65 17.80 7.78
N SER A 138 -7.99 16.96 7.00
CA SER A 138 -8.10 15.52 7.23
C SER A 138 -7.42 15.15 8.55
N ALA A 139 -7.96 14.17 9.23
CA ALA A 139 -7.37 13.55 10.41
C ALA A 139 -7.07 12.09 10.14
N ILE A 140 -6.10 11.54 10.88
CA ILE A 140 -5.66 10.15 10.83
C ILE A 140 -5.64 9.52 12.21
N LEU A 141 -5.63 8.19 12.27
CA LEU A 141 -5.22 7.44 13.46
C LEU A 141 -3.84 6.85 13.19
N SER A 142 -2.81 7.41 13.82
CA SER A 142 -1.42 7.00 13.62
C SER A 142 -1.22 5.52 13.99
N GLY A 143 -0.38 4.81 13.23
CA GLY A 143 0.01 3.41 13.48
C GLY A 143 -1.06 2.35 13.17
N THR A 144 -2.17 2.73 12.54
CA THR A 144 -3.32 1.83 12.33
C THR A 144 -3.39 1.17 10.94
N GLN A 145 -2.35 1.33 10.13
CA GLN A 145 -2.26 0.77 8.78
C GLN A 145 -2.33 -0.76 8.76
N TYR A 146 -1.89 -1.43 9.84
CA TYR A 146 -1.83 -2.89 9.95
C TYR A 146 -3.14 -3.56 10.40
N TYR A 147 -4.17 -2.78 10.77
CA TYR A 147 -5.42 -3.33 11.30
C TYR A 147 -6.55 -3.32 10.28
N SER A 148 -7.39 -4.34 10.25
CA SER A 148 -8.62 -4.35 9.46
C SER A 148 -9.74 -3.57 10.14
N ASN A 149 -9.76 -3.52 11.48
CA ASN A 149 -10.78 -2.86 12.28
C ASN A 149 -10.22 -1.64 13.03
N ARG A 150 -11.13 -0.85 13.60
CA ARG A 150 -10.77 0.19 14.57
C ARG A 150 -10.42 -0.45 15.90
N ILE A 151 -9.32 -0.02 16.50
CA ILE A 151 -8.82 -0.51 17.78
C ILE A 151 -9.10 0.44 18.97
N THR A 152 -9.42 1.69 18.70
CA THR A 152 -9.82 2.68 19.72
C THR A 152 -11.26 3.12 19.52
N ASP A 153 -11.89 3.62 20.60
CA ASP A 153 -13.18 4.32 20.57
C ASP A 153 -12.99 5.86 20.47
N ASN A 154 -14.04 6.61 20.11
CA ASN A 154 -14.14 8.08 20.29
C ASN A 154 -12.99 9.01 19.83
N ASN A 155 -12.35 8.75 18.68
CA ASN A 155 -11.29 9.61 18.10
C ASN A 155 -10.03 9.73 18.98
N ASP A 156 -9.87 8.87 19.98
CA ASP A 156 -8.66 8.81 20.79
C ASP A 156 -7.45 8.46 19.91
N GLY A 157 -6.37 9.23 20.03
CA GLY A 157 -5.18 9.11 19.17
C GLY A 157 -5.33 9.76 17.79
N GLU A 158 -6.35 10.60 17.59
CA GLU A 158 -6.51 11.38 16.37
C GLU A 158 -5.40 12.42 16.19
N VAL A 159 -4.78 12.43 15.01
CA VAL A 159 -3.84 13.47 14.58
C VAL A 159 -4.45 14.27 13.43
N ALA A 160 -4.57 15.58 13.62
CA ALA A 160 -5.00 16.52 12.58
C ALA A 160 -3.84 16.82 11.62
N LEU A 161 -4.04 16.60 10.33
CA LEU A 161 -3.06 16.91 9.29
C LEU A 161 -3.12 18.41 8.91
N SER A 162 -2.81 19.27 9.88
CA SER A 162 -2.81 20.72 9.73
C SER A 162 -1.49 21.25 9.19
N GLY A 163 -1.53 22.37 8.47
CA GLY A 163 -0.33 23.03 7.97
C GLY A 163 -0.63 24.25 7.10
N GLU A 164 0.39 24.99 6.74
CA GLU A 164 0.28 26.12 5.81
C GLU A 164 0.04 25.67 4.35
N ALA A 165 -0.42 26.57 3.48
CA ALA A 165 -0.61 26.32 2.04
C ALA A 165 0.64 25.73 1.38
N GLY A 166 0.54 24.57 0.74
CA GLY A 166 1.70 23.83 0.20
C GLY A 166 2.12 22.61 1.02
N THR A 167 1.43 22.34 2.13
CA THR A 167 1.64 21.10 2.91
C THR A 167 1.12 19.88 2.15
N VAL A 168 1.93 18.83 2.10
CA VAL A 168 1.59 17.51 1.56
C VAL A 168 1.83 16.47 2.66
N SER A 169 0.75 15.87 3.16
CA SER A 169 0.86 14.71 4.06
C SER A 169 0.80 13.44 3.22
N ILE A 170 1.83 12.61 3.31
CA ILE A 170 1.92 11.31 2.66
C ILE A 170 1.58 10.25 3.71
N ILE A 171 0.60 9.42 3.43
CA ILE A 171 0.11 8.39 4.33
C ILE A 171 0.20 7.01 3.67
N HIS A 172 0.44 5.98 4.47
CA HIS A 172 0.22 4.60 4.08
C HIS A 172 -1.23 4.44 3.62
N PHE A 173 -1.46 3.72 2.51
CA PHE A 173 -2.80 3.61 1.91
C PHE A 173 -3.86 3.12 2.89
N ASP A 174 -3.52 2.10 3.67
CA ASP A 174 -4.41 1.52 4.66
C ASP A 174 -4.49 2.30 5.98
N LEU A 175 -3.99 3.52 6.11
CA LEU A 175 -4.15 4.28 7.35
C LEU A 175 -5.60 4.76 7.53
N TRP A 176 -6.18 4.57 8.73
CA TRP A 176 -7.51 5.10 9.03
C TRP A 176 -7.49 6.62 8.98
N HIS A 177 -8.43 7.20 8.25
CA HIS A 177 -8.53 8.65 8.08
C HIS A 177 -9.96 9.14 7.97
N ARG A 178 -10.17 10.45 8.16
CA ARG A 178 -11.47 11.12 8.00
C ARG A 178 -11.30 12.61 7.67
N ALA A 179 -12.35 13.24 7.16
CA ALA A 179 -12.44 14.69 7.16
C ALA A 179 -12.88 15.21 8.55
N MET A 180 -12.19 16.22 9.09
CA MET A 180 -12.65 16.94 10.28
C MET A 180 -13.74 17.96 9.94
N ALA A 181 -14.49 18.39 10.95
CA ALA A 181 -15.50 19.43 10.81
C ALA A 181 -14.84 20.77 10.46
N ASN A 182 -15.49 21.55 9.61
CA ASN A 182 -15.08 22.90 9.29
C ASN A 182 -15.89 23.88 10.13
N GLN A 183 -15.22 24.66 10.98
CA GLN A 183 -15.84 25.62 11.90
C GLN A 183 -15.73 27.07 11.39
N THR A 184 -15.22 27.25 10.17
CA THR A 184 -14.95 28.56 9.58
C THR A 184 -15.94 28.92 8.48
N ASP A 185 -15.90 30.18 8.07
CA ASP A 185 -16.65 30.69 6.90
C ASP A 185 -15.98 30.38 5.55
N LYS A 186 -14.84 29.68 5.55
CA LYS A 186 -14.06 29.40 4.33
C LYS A 186 -14.29 27.97 3.86
N THR A 187 -14.27 27.76 2.54
CA THR A 187 -14.27 26.41 1.96
C THR A 187 -12.86 25.84 2.03
N ARG A 188 -12.72 24.57 2.41
CA ARG A 188 -11.43 23.86 2.46
C ARG A 188 -11.34 22.87 1.31
N TYR A 189 -10.27 22.96 0.53
CA TYR A 189 -9.93 21.96 -0.49
C TYR A 189 -8.76 21.10 -0.02
N MET A 190 -8.89 19.78 -0.16
CA MET A 190 -7.79 18.83 0.00
C MET A 190 -7.79 17.95 -1.22
N MET A 191 -6.66 17.84 -1.93
CA MET A 191 -6.57 16.95 -3.08
C MET A 191 -5.93 15.63 -2.66
N LYS A 192 -6.70 14.55 -2.81
CA LYS A 192 -6.25 13.18 -2.56
C LYS A 192 -5.68 12.59 -3.85
N PHE A 193 -4.48 12.06 -3.78
CA PHE A 193 -3.79 11.36 -4.87
C PHE A 193 -3.26 10.02 -4.38
N GLN A 194 -3.29 8.99 -5.23
CA GLN A 194 -2.76 7.67 -4.94
C GLN A 194 -1.48 7.41 -5.73
N PHE A 195 -0.57 6.65 -5.15
CA PHE A 195 0.72 6.30 -5.74
C PHE A 195 1.03 4.83 -5.51
N ILE A 196 1.71 4.23 -6.48
CA ILE A 196 2.03 2.80 -6.53
C ILE A 196 3.53 2.63 -6.68
N ARG A 197 4.11 1.75 -5.86
CA ARG A 197 5.43 1.17 -6.08
C ARG A 197 5.34 0.14 -7.19
N LEU A 198 6.24 0.21 -8.16
CA LEU A 198 6.29 -0.76 -9.25
C LEU A 198 7.46 -1.74 -9.18
N ASP A 199 8.43 -1.53 -8.27
CA ASP A 199 9.54 -2.47 -8.03
C ASP A 199 9.63 -2.86 -6.56
N GLU A 200 9.95 -4.14 -6.31
CA GLU A 200 10.40 -4.59 -5.00
C GLU A 200 11.68 -3.84 -4.60
N PRO A 201 11.77 -3.35 -3.35
CA PRO A 201 13.01 -2.79 -2.83
C PRO A 201 14.15 -3.82 -2.90
N GLN A 202 15.28 -3.41 -3.47
CA GLN A 202 16.52 -4.20 -3.49
C GLN A 202 17.60 -3.63 -2.56
N GLN A 203 17.44 -2.37 -2.17
CA GLN A 203 18.30 -1.61 -1.27
C GLN A 203 17.51 -0.40 -0.76
N PRO A 204 17.96 0.29 0.30
CA PRO A 204 17.34 1.53 0.72
C PRO A 204 17.32 2.59 -0.39
N GLU A 205 16.15 3.21 -0.60
CA GLU A 205 15.96 4.30 -1.56
C GLU A 205 15.78 5.68 -0.87
N TRP A 206 16.32 5.77 0.33
CA TRP A 206 16.42 6.97 1.16
C TRP A 206 17.87 7.21 1.60
N ASN A 207 18.14 8.25 2.38
CA ASN A 207 19.46 8.50 2.94
C ASN A 207 19.72 7.58 4.14
N ALA A 208 20.00 6.31 3.87
CA ALA A 208 20.27 5.31 4.90
C ALA A 208 21.70 5.43 5.44
N GLU A 209 21.82 5.61 6.76
CA GLU A 209 23.11 5.66 7.47
C GLU A 209 23.26 4.46 8.41
N ASN A 210 22.17 4.06 9.08
CA ASN A 210 22.10 2.89 9.94
C ASN A 210 20.97 1.95 9.48
N PRO A 211 21.29 0.84 8.81
CA PRO A 211 20.29 -0.09 8.28
C PRO A 211 19.63 -0.95 9.36
N THR A 212 19.91 -0.70 10.65
CA THR A 212 19.30 -1.44 11.76
C THR A 212 18.02 -0.77 12.21
N TRP A 213 16.94 -1.54 12.35
CA TRP A 213 15.74 -1.06 13.03
C TRP A 213 16.05 -0.78 14.50
N VAL A 214 15.68 0.41 14.95
CA VAL A 214 15.74 0.84 16.35
C VAL A 214 14.47 1.63 16.66
N THR A 215 13.98 1.55 17.88
CA THR A 215 12.84 2.35 18.33
C THR A 215 13.24 3.67 18.99
N ASP A 216 14.54 3.86 19.25
CA ASP A 216 15.08 5.09 19.81
C ASP A 216 14.72 6.30 18.95
N GLY A 217 14.03 7.27 19.56
CA GLY A 217 13.65 8.53 18.91
C GLY A 217 12.35 8.48 18.10
N LEU A 218 11.62 7.35 18.07
CA LEU A 218 10.28 7.31 17.49
C LEU A 218 9.35 8.31 18.21
N ASP A 219 8.70 9.19 17.44
CA ASP A 219 7.64 10.03 18.00
C ASP A 219 6.38 9.18 18.24
N GLU A 220 6.26 8.64 19.44
CA GLU A 220 5.09 7.88 19.89
C GLU A 220 3.92 8.79 20.27
N ASN A 221 4.08 10.11 20.28
CA ASN A 221 3.04 11.03 20.75
C ASN A 221 1.82 10.97 19.84
N GLY A 222 0.70 10.47 20.37
CA GLY A 222 -0.56 10.36 19.64
C GLY A 222 -0.70 9.12 18.76
N ASN A 223 0.23 8.17 18.82
CA ASN A 223 0.04 6.85 18.21
C ASN A 223 -0.73 5.93 19.19
N PRO A 224 -2.03 5.64 18.94
CA PRO A 224 -2.77 4.71 19.79
C PRO A 224 -2.21 3.28 19.79
N ALA A 225 -1.31 2.95 18.85
CA ALA A 225 -0.65 1.66 18.68
C ALA A 225 0.83 1.63 19.10
N ALA A 226 1.40 2.72 19.66
CA ALA A 226 2.85 2.95 19.76
C ALA A 226 3.67 2.01 20.66
N LYS A 227 3.19 0.82 21.04
CA LYS A 227 3.97 -0.10 21.90
C LYS A 227 4.04 -1.56 21.49
N LYS A 228 3.39 -2.02 20.40
CA LYS A 228 3.12 -3.48 20.28
C LYS A 228 3.27 -4.12 18.89
N HIS A 229 4.11 -3.58 18.00
CA HIS A 229 4.31 -4.17 16.67
C HIS A 229 5.78 -4.21 16.23
N GLU A 230 6.70 -4.39 17.17
CA GLU A 230 8.15 -4.37 16.90
C GLU A 230 8.52 -5.44 15.85
N THR A 231 7.94 -6.64 15.94
CA THR A 231 8.18 -7.72 14.96
C THR A 231 7.68 -7.34 13.56
N THR A 232 6.49 -6.72 13.48
CA THR A 232 5.92 -6.24 12.21
C THR A 232 6.74 -5.10 11.62
N TRP A 233 7.11 -4.10 12.41
CA TRP A 233 7.90 -2.97 11.94
C TRP A 233 9.29 -3.40 11.46
N ARG A 234 9.94 -4.31 12.19
CA ARG A 234 11.21 -4.92 11.76
C ARG A 234 11.06 -5.65 10.43
N HIS A 235 9.98 -6.40 10.23
CA HIS A 235 9.72 -7.06 8.95
C HIS A 235 9.56 -6.03 7.80
N VAL A 236 8.76 -4.98 8.00
CA VAL A 236 8.57 -3.93 6.99
C VAL A 236 9.88 -3.20 6.70
N TRP A 237 10.67 -2.86 7.72
CA TRP A 237 11.99 -2.23 7.56
C TRP A 237 12.95 -3.12 6.76
N ARG A 238 13.02 -4.41 7.08
CA ARG A 238 13.86 -5.39 6.36
C ARG A 238 13.48 -5.49 4.89
N TRP A 239 12.18 -5.57 4.61
CA TRP A 239 11.69 -5.51 3.24
C TRP A 239 12.14 -4.21 2.56
N MET A 240 11.94 -3.04 3.19
CA MET A 240 12.33 -1.74 2.64
C MET A 240 13.84 -1.58 2.35
N ILE A 241 14.72 -2.24 3.11
CA ILE A 241 16.17 -2.24 2.83
C ILE A 241 16.60 -3.32 1.82
N GLY A 242 15.66 -4.11 1.28
CA GLY A 242 15.92 -5.17 0.29
C GLY A 242 16.29 -6.54 0.86
N ASP A 243 16.09 -6.77 2.15
CA ASP A 243 16.34 -8.07 2.79
C ASP A 243 15.09 -8.97 2.66
N SER A 244 15.04 -9.73 1.57
CA SER A 244 13.93 -10.63 1.20
C SER A 244 14.08 -12.06 1.73
N ASN A 245 15.21 -12.40 2.35
CA ASN A 245 15.55 -13.75 2.78
C ASN A 245 15.70 -13.82 4.30
N GLY A 246 14.65 -13.47 5.06
CA GLY A 246 14.59 -13.59 6.52
C GLY A 246 15.52 -14.71 7.02
N HIS A 247 16.55 -14.45 7.83
CA HIS A 247 16.46 -14.48 9.29
C HIS A 247 17.79 -13.95 9.88
N ALA A 248 17.69 -12.96 10.76
CA ALA A 248 18.74 -12.72 11.74
C ALA A 248 18.03 -12.47 13.07
N ALA A 249 17.98 -13.49 13.91
CA ALA A 249 17.59 -13.33 15.30
C ALA A 249 18.63 -12.44 15.98
N GLN A 250 18.18 -11.33 16.57
CA GLN A 250 18.92 -10.75 17.67
C GLN A 250 18.39 -11.42 18.93
N HIS A 251 19.28 -12.06 19.68
CA HIS A 251 18.95 -12.62 20.99
C HIS A 251 18.49 -11.50 21.92
N VAL A 252 17.19 -11.31 22.04
CA VAL A 252 16.63 -10.66 23.22
C VAL A 252 16.61 -11.73 24.31
N ASN A 253 17.25 -11.46 25.45
CA ASN A 253 17.11 -12.28 26.65
C ASN A 253 15.66 -12.15 27.15
N GLY A 254 14.75 -12.93 26.56
CA GLY A 254 13.35 -13.02 26.96
C GLY A 254 13.09 -14.27 27.80
N ASN A 255 12.26 -14.16 28.83
CA ASN A 255 11.84 -15.32 29.61
C ASN A 255 10.71 -16.04 28.87
N LEU A 256 11.05 -17.01 28.03
CA LEU A 256 10.11 -17.79 27.21
C LEU A 256 8.90 -18.29 28.02
N ALA A 257 9.14 -18.80 29.23
CA ALA A 257 8.08 -19.33 30.09
C ALA A 257 7.09 -18.24 30.54
N GLN A 258 7.56 -17.03 30.80
CA GLN A 258 6.70 -15.90 31.17
C GLN A 258 5.82 -15.47 29.99
N HIS A 259 6.38 -15.38 28.78
CA HIS A 259 5.60 -15.01 27.60
C HIS A 259 4.55 -16.07 27.23
N ILE A 260 4.86 -17.36 27.40
CA ILE A 260 3.89 -18.45 27.19
C ILE A 260 2.69 -18.30 28.13
N GLU A 261 2.92 -17.97 29.41
CA GLU A 261 1.81 -17.74 30.36
C GLU A 261 1.03 -16.48 29.99
N ALA A 262 1.73 -15.40 29.61
CA ALA A 262 1.11 -14.14 29.23
C ALA A 262 0.25 -14.22 27.95
N LEU A 263 0.49 -15.19 27.06
CA LEU A 263 -0.40 -15.48 25.92
C LEU A 263 -1.81 -15.93 26.36
N ARG A 264 -2.02 -16.27 27.63
CA ARG A 264 -3.32 -16.70 28.19
C ARG A 264 -3.93 -15.68 29.15
N ASP A 265 -3.32 -14.50 29.26
CA ASP A 265 -3.79 -13.45 30.16
C ASP A 265 -5.20 -12.97 29.80
N GLU A 266 -5.98 -12.55 30.79
CA GLU A 266 -7.33 -12.01 30.57
C GLU A 266 -7.27 -10.67 29.81
N ASP A 267 -6.24 -9.86 30.02
CA ASP A 267 -6.03 -8.60 29.32
C ASP A 267 -5.53 -8.86 27.87
N PRO A 268 -6.32 -8.53 26.84
CA PRO A 268 -5.92 -8.70 25.44
C PRO A 268 -4.64 -7.93 25.09
N SER A 269 -4.34 -6.84 25.77
CA SER A 269 -3.13 -6.06 25.58
C SER A 269 -1.89 -6.83 26.03
N VAL A 270 -1.97 -7.60 27.12
CA VAL A 270 -0.87 -8.44 27.63
C VAL A 270 -0.61 -9.60 26.67
N ARG A 271 -1.67 -10.24 26.15
CA ARG A 271 -1.54 -11.29 25.14
C ARG A 271 -0.87 -10.78 23.86
N SER A 272 -1.23 -9.58 23.42
CA SER A 272 -0.61 -8.91 22.26
C SER A 272 0.89 -8.67 22.46
N ASP A 273 1.30 -8.18 23.63
CA ASP A 273 2.73 -7.96 23.94
C ASP A 273 3.49 -9.28 23.97
N ALA A 274 2.92 -10.29 24.61
CA ALA A 274 3.53 -11.60 24.69
C ALA A 274 3.80 -12.20 23.30
N ALA A 275 2.84 -12.06 22.38
CA ALA A 275 3.01 -12.51 21.01
C ALA A 275 4.12 -11.72 20.27
N ASP A 276 4.20 -10.40 20.43
CA ASP A 276 5.24 -9.58 19.78
C ASP A 276 6.64 -9.93 20.32
N GLU A 277 6.79 -10.02 21.64
CA GLU A 277 8.05 -10.39 22.30
C GLU A 277 8.54 -11.79 21.87
N LEU A 278 7.63 -12.75 21.72
CA LEU A 278 7.97 -14.07 21.16
C LEU A 278 8.45 -13.98 19.72
N GLY A 279 7.91 -13.07 18.91
CA GLY A 279 8.39 -12.80 17.55
C GLY A 279 9.81 -12.27 17.52
N LEU A 280 10.21 -11.46 18.51
CA LEU A 280 11.59 -10.95 18.62
C LEU A 280 12.62 -12.04 18.95
N LEU A 281 12.19 -13.17 19.53
CA LEU A 281 13.05 -14.34 19.76
C LEU A 281 13.28 -15.17 18.48
N GLY A 282 12.44 -14.99 17.45
CA GLY A 282 12.52 -15.72 16.19
C GLY A 282 12.47 -17.24 16.39
N GLU A 283 13.34 -17.97 15.70
CA GLU A 283 13.42 -19.44 15.75
C GLU A 283 13.56 -20.01 17.17
N SER A 284 14.14 -19.25 18.12
CA SER A 284 14.26 -19.68 19.53
C SER A 284 12.90 -19.83 20.24
N ALA A 285 11.82 -19.29 19.67
CA ALA A 285 10.45 -19.45 20.16
C ALA A 285 9.70 -20.60 19.48
N ALA A 286 10.35 -21.51 18.73
CA ALA A 286 9.69 -22.60 18.02
C ALA A 286 8.78 -23.47 18.92
N ASP A 287 9.14 -23.70 20.18
CA ASP A 287 8.31 -24.44 21.15
C ASP A 287 6.96 -23.77 21.43
N THR A 288 6.79 -22.50 21.04
CA THR A 288 5.55 -21.73 21.22
C THR A 288 4.59 -21.80 20.04
N ILE A 289 4.96 -22.44 18.93
CA ILE A 289 4.14 -22.55 17.71
C ILE A 289 2.69 -22.98 18.01
N PRO A 290 2.40 -24.01 18.83
CA PRO A 290 1.01 -24.40 19.10
C PRO A 290 0.20 -23.28 19.78
N MET A 291 0.80 -22.54 20.71
CA MET A 291 0.14 -21.45 21.44
C MET A 291 -0.08 -20.23 20.54
N LEU A 292 0.92 -19.85 19.76
CA LEU A 292 0.79 -18.75 18.79
C LEU A 292 -0.23 -19.09 17.70
N SER A 293 -0.27 -20.34 17.23
CA SER A 293 -1.24 -20.83 16.24
C SER A 293 -2.69 -20.73 16.76
N GLU A 294 -2.93 -21.01 18.06
CA GLU A 294 -4.24 -20.76 18.67
C GLU A 294 -4.52 -19.27 18.87
N THR A 295 -3.50 -18.45 19.14
CA THR A 295 -3.64 -16.98 19.27
C THR A 295 -4.07 -16.32 17.95
N LEU A 296 -3.90 -16.97 16.80
CA LEU A 296 -4.51 -16.53 15.53
C LEU A 296 -6.05 -16.49 15.57
N ARG A 297 -6.70 -17.08 16.58
CA ARG A 297 -8.15 -17.04 16.80
C ARG A 297 -8.57 -16.04 17.88
N ASP A 298 -7.63 -15.27 18.44
CA ASP A 298 -7.93 -14.31 19.51
C ASP A 298 -9.02 -13.32 19.06
N ASN A 299 -9.89 -12.85 19.96
CA ASN A 299 -10.90 -11.85 19.60
C ASN A 299 -10.30 -10.45 19.39
N TYR A 300 -9.13 -10.19 19.97
CA TYR A 300 -8.40 -8.95 19.85
C TYR A 300 -7.46 -8.97 18.64
N GLU A 301 -7.71 -8.10 17.67
CA GLU A 301 -6.97 -8.07 16.41
C GLU A 301 -5.46 -7.85 16.57
N PRO A 302 -4.97 -6.93 17.43
CA PRO A 302 -3.53 -6.78 17.65
C PRO A 302 -2.84 -8.06 18.14
N ALA A 303 -3.51 -8.85 19.00
CA ALA A 303 -2.95 -10.14 19.46
C ALA A 303 -2.86 -11.16 18.31
N ARG A 304 -3.89 -11.27 17.47
CA ARG A 304 -3.83 -12.13 16.28
C ARG A 304 -2.74 -11.70 15.30
N LEU A 305 -2.60 -10.40 15.07
CA LEU A 305 -1.61 -9.83 14.16
C LEU A 305 -0.19 -10.14 14.66
N ASN A 306 0.09 -9.89 15.94
CA ASN A 306 1.40 -10.20 16.51
C ASN A 306 1.71 -11.69 16.48
N ALA A 307 0.71 -12.55 16.73
CA ALA A 307 0.91 -13.99 16.62
C ALA A 307 1.25 -14.44 15.20
N ALA A 308 0.63 -13.83 14.17
CA ALA A 308 0.96 -14.11 12.78
C ALA A 308 2.41 -13.72 12.44
N TYR A 309 2.82 -12.52 12.84
CA TYR A 309 4.19 -12.04 12.62
C TYR A 309 5.24 -12.81 13.44
N ALA A 310 4.89 -13.25 14.65
CA ALA A 310 5.75 -14.09 15.47
C ALA A 310 5.97 -15.47 14.85
N LEU A 311 4.90 -16.13 14.37
CA LEU A 311 5.01 -17.38 13.60
C LEU A 311 5.86 -17.17 12.34
N GLY A 312 5.67 -16.05 11.64
CA GLY A 312 6.50 -15.66 10.51
C GLY A 312 7.98 -15.51 10.87
N ALA A 313 8.29 -14.88 12.01
CA ALA A 313 9.65 -14.69 12.51
C ALA A 313 10.30 -15.98 13.02
N ILE A 314 9.52 -16.95 13.48
CA ILE A 314 9.98 -18.32 13.80
C ILE A 314 10.45 -19.02 12.51
N GLY A 315 9.81 -18.75 11.37
CA GLY A 315 10.26 -19.20 10.05
C GLY A 315 9.73 -20.57 9.64
N GLU A 316 10.55 -21.35 8.93
CA GLU A 316 10.20 -22.66 8.38
C GLU A 316 9.48 -23.61 9.37
N PRO A 317 9.87 -23.72 10.66
CA PRO A 317 9.18 -24.59 11.61
C PRO A 317 7.69 -24.28 11.78
N ALA A 318 7.25 -23.03 11.54
CA ALA A 318 5.86 -22.61 11.67
C ALA A 318 5.00 -22.89 10.43
N VAL A 319 5.60 -23.23 9.27
CA VAL A 319 4.90 -23.36 7.98
C VAL A 319 3.73 -24.33 8.06
N SER A 320 3.93 -25.53 8.59
CA SER A 320 2.86 -26.54 8.67
C SER A 320 1.67 -26.07 9.51
N ALA A 321 1.93 -25.42 10.65
CA ALA A 321 0.88 -24.91 11.53
C ALA A 321 0.10 -23.76 10.87
N LEU A 322 0.78 -22.90 10.11
CA LEU A 322 0.13 -21.82 9.36
C LEU A 322 -0.70 -22.36 8.18
N ILE A 323 -0.19 -23.36 7.44
CA ILE A 323 -0.91 -24.00 6.33
C ILE A 323 -2.20 -24.67 6.82
N GLU A 324 -2.17 -25.34 7.98
CA GLU A 324 -3.39 -25.89 8.60
C GLU A 324 -4.44 -24.79 8.86
N LYS A 325 -4.02 -23.61 9.32
CA LYS A 325 -4.91 -22.48 9.64
C LYS A 325 -5.49 -21.78 8.41
N LEU A 326 -4.98 -22.04 7.20
CA LEU A 326 -5.65 -21.60 5.97
C LEU A 326 -7.01 -22.27 5.76
N SER A 327 -7.27 -23.41 6.41
CA SER A 327 -8.56 -24.12 6.35
C SER A 327 -9.49 -23.78 7.51
N ASP A 328 -9.15 -22.79 8.34
CA ASP A 328 -9.98 -22.38 9.48
C ASP A 328 -11.34 -21.83 9.02
N GLU A 329 -12.41 -22.09 9.78
CA GLU A 329 -13.76 -21.60 9.46
C GLU A 329 -13.84 -20.06 9.50
N ASN A 330 -13.05 -19.42 10.36
CA ASN A 330 -13.02 -17.99 10.53
C ASN A 330 -12.08 -17.33 9.50
N GLY A 331 -12.65 -16.47 8.65
CA GLY A 331 -11.87 -15.76 7.62
C GLY A 331 -10.78 -14.85 8.14
N SER A 332 -10.93 -14.26 9.34
CA SER A 332 -9.87 -13.48 9.97
C SER A 332 -8.69 -14.37 10.39
N THR A 333 -8.94 -15.58 10.90
CA THR A 333 -7.88 -16.54 11.24
C THR A 333 -7.10 -16.94 9.98
N ARG A 334 -7.80 -17.29 8.90
CA ARG A 334 -7.15 -17.64 7.62
C ARG A 334 -6.26 -16.53 7.09
N ARG A 335 -6.74 -15.28 7.14
CA ARG A 335 -5.97 -14.10 6.73
C ARG A 335 -4.70 -13.91 7.57
N MET A 336 -4.78 -14.11 8.88
CA MET A 336 -3.63 -14.03 9.78
C MET A 336 -2.62 -15.13 9.49
N ALA A 337 -3.07 -16.34 9.18
CA ALA A 337 -2.19 -17.42 8.74
C ALA A 337 -1.46 -17.07 7.43
N ALA A 338 -2.16 -16.47 6.45
CA ALA A 338 -1.56 -16.00 5.22
C ALA A 338 -0.54 -14.86 5.43
N TYR A 339 -0.80 -13.95 6.38
CA TYR A 339 0.20 -12.95 6.82
C TYR A 339 1.44 -13.61 7.39
N GLY A 340 1.29 -14.61 8.26
CA GLY A 340 2.41 -15.37 8.80
C GLY A 340 3.23 -16.05 7.71
N LEU A 341 2.58 -16.73 6.75
CA LEU A 341 3.25 -17.40 5.62
C LEU A 341 3.99 -16.41 4.72
N ALA A 342 3.40 -15.23 4.49
CA ALA A 342 4.07 -14.16 3.74
C ALA A 342 5.35 -13.66 4.45
N VAL A 343 5.32 -13.58 5.78
CA VAL A 343 6.48 -13.19 6.60
C VAL A 343 7.54 -14.30 6.65
N VAL A 344 7.14 -15.59 6.64
CA VAL A 344 8.09 -16.71 6.50
C VAL A 344 8.89 -16.58 5.20
N GLY A 345 8.23 -16.21 4.10
CA GLY A 345 8.89 -15.98 2.82
C GLY A 345 9.16 -17.27 2.04
N ALA A 346 10.35 -17.36 1.41
CA ALA A 346 10.73 -18.47 0.53
C ALA A 346 10.45 -19.89 1.08
N PRO A 347 10.69 -20.21 2.37
CA PRO A 347 10.41 -21.55 2.92
C PRO A 347 8.94 -21.96 2.84
N ALA A 348 8.00 -21.01 2.79
CA ALA A 348 6.57 -21.31 2.69
C ALA A 348 6.11 -21.63 1.26
N VAL A 349 6.90 -21.28 0.23
CA VAL A 349 6.47 -21.30 -1.18
C VAL A 349 6.02 -22.68 -1.65
N SER A 350 6.76 -23.74 -1.30
CA SER A 350 6.39 -25.11 -1.71
C SER A 350 5.04 -25.54 -1.13
N ALA A 351 4.81 -25.29 0.17
CA ALA A 351 3.55 -25.65 0.82
C ALA A 351 2.38 -24.79 0.32
N LEU A 352 2.65 -23.52 -0.02
CA LEU A 352 1.65 -22.65 -0.64
C LEU A 352 1.27 -23.12 -2.05
N CYS A 353 2.22 -23.63 -2.85
CA CYS A 353 1.91 -24.24 -4.14
C CYS A 353 0.97 -25.44 -3.99
N GLU A 354 1.20 -26.32 -2.99
CA GLU A 354 0.28 -27.42 -2.69
C GLU A 354 -1.11 -26.90 -2.25
N ALA A 355 -1.14 -25.82 -1.46
CA ALA A 355 -2.40 -25.20 -1.03
C ALA A 355 -3.21 -24.57 -2.18
N LEU A 356 -2.57 -24.19 -3.31
CA LEU A 356 -3.27 -23.76 -4.52
C LEU A 356 -4.09 -24.89 -5.18
N GLU A 357 -3.81 -26.16 -4.86
CA GLU A 357 -4.55 -27.31 -5.39
C GLU A 357 -5.74 -27.72 -4.49
N HIS A 358 -5.92 -27.04 -3.36
CA HIS A 358 -6.93 -27.40 -2.37
C HIS A 358 -8.37 -27.24 -2.89
N GLU A 359 -9.28 -28.13 -2.47
CA GLU A 359 -10.68 -28.14 -2.94
C GLU A 359 -11.45 -26.88 -2.53
N SER A 360 -11.19 -26.37 -1.32
CA SER A 360 -11.77 -25.12 -0.81
C SER A 360 -11.13 -23.92 -1.51
N ASP A 361 -11.98 -23.10 -2.13
CA ASP A 361 -11.61 -21.82 -2.71
C ASP A 361 -11.02 -20.85 -1.68
N ALA A 362 -11.53 -20.86 -0.45
CA ALA A 362 -11.00 -20.02 0.62
C ALA A 362 -9.51 -20.28 0.92
N VAL A 363 -9.07 -21.55 0.87
CA VAL A 363 -7.66 -21.92 1.04
C VAL A 363 -6.84 -21.41 -0.15
N ARG A 364 -7.33 -21.64 -1.38
CA ARG A 364 -6.65 -21.18 -2.60
C ARG A 364 -6.49 -19.66 -2.64
N VAL A 365 -7.53 -18.92 -2.23
CA VAL A 365 -7.52 -17.45 -2.14
C VAL A 365 -6.40 -16.98 -1.21
N GLU A 366 -6.32 -17.54 0.00
CA GLU A 366 -5.32 -17.12 0.99
C GLU A 366 -3.91 -17.58 0.60
N ALA A 367 -3.77 -18.72 -0.09
CA ALA A 367 -2.50 -19.15 -0.66
C ALA A 367 -2.01 -18.23 -1.79
N SER A 368 -2.89 -17.84 -2.73
CA SER A 368 -2.57 -16.86 -3.77
C SER A 368 -2.19 -15.50 -3.19
N TYR A 369 -2.93 -15.04 -2.17
CA TYR A 369 -2.61 -13.81 -1.46
C TYR A 369 -1.22 -13.88 -0.80
N ALA A 370 -0.91 -14.96 -0.06
CA ALA A 370 0.38 -15.12 0.60
C ALA A 370 1.53 -15.11 -0.41
N LEU A 371 1.41 -15.84 -1.53
CA LEU A 371 2.40 -15.84 -2.61
C LEU A 371 2.62 -14.44 -3.20
N ALA A 372 1.55 -13.66 -3.36
CA ALA A 372 1.67 -12.27 -3.81
C ALA A 372 2.42 -11.38 -2.81
N GLN A 373 2.22 -11.60 -1.50
CA GLN A 373 2.92 -10.81 -0.48
C GLN A 373 4.37 -11.24 -0.27
N ILE A 374 4.73 -12.50 -0.55
CA ILE A 374 6.13 -12.98 -0.54
C ILE A 374 6.96 -12.25 -1.61
N GLY A 375 6.35 -11.87 -2.73
CA GLY A 375 6.99 -11.11 -3.80
C GLY A 375 8.04 -11.93 -4.55
N SER A 376 9.22 -11.34 -4.82
CA SER A 376 10.27 -11.97 -5.65
C SER A 376 10.72 -13.35 -5.17
N ALA A 377 10.64 -13.63 -3.87
CA ALA A 377 10.99 -14.94 -3.30
C ALA A 377 9.98 -16.05 -3.68
N ALA A 378 8.81 -15.71 -4.21
CA ALA A 378 7.80 -16.65 -4.71
C ALA A 378 8.02 -17.02 -6.20
N GLU A 379 9.16 -16.68 -6.80
CA GLU A 379 9.53 -17.09 -8.17
C GLU A 379 9.29 -18.59 -8.47
N PRO A 380 9.57 -19.55 -7.55
CA PRO A 380 9.27 -20.96 -7.79
C PRO A 380 7.77 -21.27 -7.97
N ALA A 381 6.87 -20.39 -7.55
CA ALA A 381 5.43 -20.56 -7.66
C ALA A 381 4.84 -20.11 -9.01
N VAL A 382 5.63 -19.51 -9.92
CA VAL A 382 5.12 -18.96 -11.19
C VAL A 382 4.29 -19.99 -11.97
N SER A 383 4.78 -21.22 -12.11
CA SER A 383 4.05 -22.27 -12.83
C SER A 383 2.73 -22.67 -12.15
N ALA A 384 2.73 -22.85 -10.83
CA ALA A 384 1.53 -23.20 -10.07
C ALA A 384 0.47 -22.08 -10.12
N LEU A 385 0.90 -20.82 -10.06
CA LEU A 385 0.03 -19.65 -10.21
C LEU A 385 -0.58 -19.57 -11.63
N MET A 386 0.19 -19.89 -12.68
CA MET A 386 -0.32 -19.92 -14.05
C MET A 386 -1.46 -20.95 -14.20
N GLU A 387 -1.36 -22.10 -13.55
CA GLU A 387 -2.42 -23.13 -13.54
C GLU A 387 -3.70 -22.70 -12.83
N ARG A 388 -3.67 -21.62 -12.02
CA ARG A 388 -4.82 -21.02 -11.33
C ARG A 388 -5.35 -19.74 -11.96
N SER A 389 -4.75 -19.29 -13.07
CA SER A 389 -5.21 -18.09 -13.79
C SER A 389 -6.65 -18.18 -14.32
N GLU A 390 -7.18 -19.39 -14.47
CA GLU A 390 -8.57 -19.66 -14.89
C GLU A 390 -9.44 -20.23 -13.76
N ASP A 391 -9.06 -20.03 -12.49
CA ASP A 391 -9.83 -20.56 -11.37
C ASP A 391 -11.30 -20.10 -11.41
N SER A 392 -12.21 -21.02 -11.10
CA SER A 392 -13.65 -20.72 -11.01
C SER A 392 -13.98 -19.61 -10.00
N ASN A 393 -13.19 -19.49 -8.92
CA ASN A 393 -13.34 -18.44 -7.93
C ASN A 393 -12.62 -17.16 -8.40
N VAL A 394 -13.37 -16.07 -8.51
CA VAL A 394 -12.86 -14.78 -8.97
C VAL A 394 -11.82 -14.15 -8.05
N GLU A 395 -11.90 -14.38 -6.73
CA GLU A 395 -10.93 -13.84 -5.78
C GLU A 395 -9.56 -14.52 -5.94
N VAL A 396 -9.51 -15.81 -6.29
CA VAL A 396 -8.26 -16.48 -6.68
C VAL A 396 -7.69 -15.79 -7.91
N ARG A 397 -8.49 -15.65 -8.98
CA ARG A 397 -8.03 -15.04 -10.24
C ARG A 397 -7.49 -13.61 -10.08
N ARG A 398 -8.02 -12.83 -9.14
CA ARG A 398 -7.53 -11.46 -8.83
C ARG A 398 -6.14 -11.47 -8.20
N TYR A 399 -5.85 -12.39 -7.31
CA TYR A 399 -4.51 -12.48 -6.71
C TYR A 399 -3.43 -13.00 -7.67
N ILE A 400 -3.80 -13.69 -8.76
CA ILE A 400 -2.82 -14.25 -9.70
C ILE A 400 -1.98 -13.16 -10.40
N PRO A 401 -2.57 -12.14 -11.07
CA PRO A 401 -1.77 -11.05 -11.62
C PRO A 401 -0.99 -10.27 -10.55
N GLU A 402 -1.56 -10.02 -9.37
CA GLU A 402 -0.85 -9.36 -8.28
C GLU A 402 0.43 -10.13 -7.90
N ALA A 403 0.34 -11.45 -7.80
CA ALA A 403 1.49 -12.30 -7.50
C ALA A 403 2.56 -12.23 -8.59
N PHE A 404 2.19 -12.29 -9.88
CA PHE A 404 3.15 -12.12 -10.97
C PHE A 404 3.83 -10.74 -10.94
N GLY A 405 3.06 -9.69 -10.66
CA GLY A 405 3.57 -8.34 -10.51
C GLY A 405 4.56 -8.19 -9.35
N ALA A 406 4.25 -8.78 -8.19
CA ALA A 406 5.12 -8.75 -7.00
C ALA A 406 6.37 -9.64 -7.15
N ILE A 407 6.29 -10.74 -7.91
CA ILE A 407 7.46 -11.54 -8.31
C ILE A 407 8.37 -10.73 -9.26
N GLY A 408 7.78 -9.83 -10.05
CA GLY A 408 8.48 -8.90 -10.92
C GLY A 408 9.05 -9.59 -12.17
N ALA A 409 10.24 -9.17 -12.61
CA ALA A 409 10.84 -9.62 -13.88
C ALA A 409 10.95 -11.16 -14.00
N SER A 410 11.12 -11.89 -12.90
CA SER A 410 11.18 -13.36 -12.90
C SER A 410 9.85 -14.03 -13.29
N ALA A 411 8.73 -13.31 -13.22
CA ALA A 411 7.43 -13.77 -13.71
C ALA A 411 7.25 -13.57 -15.23
N ALA A 412 8.30 -13.22 -15.98
CA ALA A 412 8.24 -13.13 -17.45
C ALA A 412 7.58 -14.34 -18.15
N PRO A 413 7.76 -15.61 -17.70
CA PRO A 413 7.05 -16.75 -18.29
C PRO A 413 5.51 -16.65 -18.25
N ALA A 414 4.95 -15.85 -17.33
CA ALA A 414 3.52 -15.62 -17.19
C ALA A 414 2.97 -14.49 -18.07
N VAL A 415 3.81 -13.79 -18.86
CA VAL A 415 3.37 -12.71 -19.76
C VAL A 415 2.27 -13.16 -20.73
N PRO A 416 2.32 -14.35 -21.38
CA PRO A 416 1.20 -14.82 -22.21
C PRO A 416 -0.12 -14.98 -21.44
N THR A 417 -0.06 -15.44 -20.18
CA THR A 417 -1.23 -15.54 -19.30
C THR A 417 -1.79 -14.15 -18.97
N LEU A 418 -0.93 -13.18 -18.64
CA LEU A 418 -1.35 -11.80 -18.37
C LEU A 418 -1.96 -11.12 -19.61
N ILE A 419 -1.42 -11.38 -20.80
CA ILE A 419 -1.97 -10.89 -22.07
C ILE A 419 -3.40 -11.39 -22.26
N ASP A 420 -3.62 -12.68 -22.07
CA ASP A 420 -4.94 -13.29 -22.22
C ASP A 420 -5.92 -12.78 -21.15
N ARG A 421 -5.50 -12.72 -19.87
CA ARG A 421 -6.35 -12.19 -18.79
C ARG A 421 -6.70 -10.72 -18.98
N LEU A 422 -5.77 -9.88 -19.44
CA LEU A 422 -6.04 -8.49 -19.78
C LEU A 422 -7.05 -8.35 -20.93
N ALA A 423 -6.99 -9.23 -21.94
CA ALA A 423 -7.88 -9.15 -23.10
C ALA A 423 -9.28 -9.72 -22.82
N ASN A 424 -9.35 -10.82 -22.07
CA ASN A 424 -10.48 -11.74 -22.14
C ASN A 424 -11.16 -12.04 -20.79
N ASP A 425 -10.60 -11.66 -19.63
CA ASP A 425 -11.28 -11.94 -18.35
C ASP A 425 -12.50 -11.02 -18.17
N ASP A 426 -13.63 -11.62 -17.77
CA ASP A 426 -14.87 -10.90 -17.51
C ASP A 426 -14.74 -9.97 -16.29
N ASP A 427 -13.93 -10.35 -15.31
CA ASP A 427 -13.71 -9.57 -14.11
C ASP A 427 -12.76 -8.40 -14.38
N VAL A 428 -13.26 -7.21 -14.10
CA VAL A 428 -12.56 -5.95 -14.35
C VAL A 428 -11.28 -5.83 -13.52
N GLN A 429 -11.27 -6.39 -12.31
CA GLN A 429 -10.11 -6.33 -11.41
C GLN A 429 -8.98 -7.22 -11.92
N VAL A 430 -9.29 -8.43 -12.39
CA VAL A 430 -8.30 -9.28 -13.07
C VAL A 430 -7.66 -8.56 -14.25
N ARG A 431 -8.45 -7.85 -15.08
CA ARG A 431 -7.91 -7.11 -16.24
C ARG A 431 -6.96 -5.98 -15.84
N PHE A 432 -7.37 -5.10 -14.91
CA PHE A 432 -6.49 -3.98 -14.54
C PHE A 432 -5.27 -4.41 -13.72
N GLU A 433 -5.38 -5.48 -12.91
CA GLU A 433 -4.23 -6.05 -12.21
C GLU A 433 -3.28 -6.73 -13.19
N SER A 434 -3.80 -7.32 -14.28
CA SER A 434 -2.96 -7.85 -15.36
C SER A 434 -2.14 -6.77 -16.04
N ALA A 435 -2.75 -5.62 -16.34
CA ALA A 435 -2.01 -4.47 -16.87
C ALA A 435 -0.97 -3.93 -15.85
N LEU A 436 -1.29 -3.91 -14.55
CA LEU A 436 -0.35 -3.48 -13.52
C LEU A 436 0.83 -4.45 -13.39
N ALA A 437 0.56 -5.76 -13.41
CA ALA A 437 1.57 -6.80 -13.37
C ALA A 437 2.54 -6.71 -14.55
N LEU A 438 2.02 -6.45 -15.76
CA LEU A 438 2.86 -6.18 -16.93
C LEU A 438 3.76 -4.96 -16.72
N ALA A 439 3.26 -3.89 -16.09
CA ALA A 439 4.07 -2.74 -15.73
C ALA A 439 5.16 -3.09 -14.69
N GLN A 440 4.85 -3.93 -13.71
CA GLN A 440 5.79 -4.38 -12.67
C GLN A 440 6.86 -5.35 -13.21
N ILE A 441 6.50 -6.23 -14.14
CA ILE A 441 7.45 -7.09 -14.89
C ILE A 441 8.38 -6.23 -15.77
N GLY A 442 7.88 -5.12 -16.30
CA GLY A 442 8.68 -4.13 -17.00
C GLY A 442 9.11 -4.56 -18.41
N PRO A 443 10.35 -4.30 -18.86
CA PRO A 443 10.80 -4.56 -20.23
C PRO A 443 10.61 -6.00 -20.73
N ALA A 444 10.63 -6.99 -19.83
CA ALA A 444 10.39 -8.40 -20.18
C ALA A 444 8.95 -8.68 -20.64
N SER A 445 8.05 -7.71 -20.56
CA SER A 445 6.65 -7.81 -21.01
C SER A 445 6.40 -7.20 -22.40
N SER A 446 7.44 -6.96 -23.21
CA SER A 446 7.33 -6.34 -24.54
C SER A 446 6.32 -7.02 -25.49
N ASP A 447 6.12 -8.33 -25.36
CA ASP A 447 5.15 -9.08 -26.15
C ASP A 447 3.70 -8.65 -25.88
N ALA A 448 3.44 -7.95 -24.77
CA ALA A 448 2.13 -7.41 -24.43
C ALA A 448 1.80 -6.07 -25.10
N ILE A 449 2.72 -5.43 -25.82
CA ILE A 449 2.48 -4.13 -26.48
C ILE A 449 1.18 -4.11 -27.33
N PRO A 450 0.85 -5.14 -28.14
CA PRO A 450 -0.39 -5.13 -28.93
C PRO A 450 -1.65 -5.10 -28.07
N VAL A 451 -1.77 -5.97 -27.05
CA VAL A 451 -2.95 -5.97 -26.17
C VAL A 451 -3.02 -4.70 -25.32
N LEU A 452 -1.87 -4.17 -24.90
CA LEU A 452 -1.79 -2.92 -24.15
C LEU A 452 -2.30 -1.75 -25.01
N LYS A 453 -1.92 -1.67 -26.28
CA LYS A 453 -2.46 -0.70 -27.26
C LYS A 453 -3.98 -0.76 -27.34
N ASP A 454 -4.54 -1.95 -27.50
CA ASP A 454 -6.00 -2.13 -27.61
C ASP A 454 -6.71 -1.71 -26.31
N SER A 455 -6.12 -2.07 -25.16
CA SER A 455 -6.67 -1.78 -23.83
C SER A 455 -6.65 -0.30 -23.44
N LEU A 456 -5.95 0.57 -24.18
CA LEU A 456 -6.04 2.04 -24.04
C LEU A 456 -7.45 2.57 -24.36
N SER A 457 -8.28 1.76 -25.01
CA SER A 457 -9.69 2.03 -25.29
C SER A 457 -10.66 1.25 -24.38
N ASP A 458 -10.18 0.55 -23.35
CA ASP A 458 -11.05 -0.18 -22.40
C ASP A 458 -12.05 0.77 -21.72
N LYS A 459 -13.26 0.27 -21.46
CA LYS A 459 -14.32 1.02 -20.77
C LYS A 459 -13.94 1.34 -19.32
N ASN A 460 -13.13 0.51 -18.70
CA ASN A 460 -12.59 0.72 -17.36
C ASN A 460 -11.35 1.60 -17.41
N ARG A 461 -11.38 2.68 -16.63
CA ARG A 461 -10.30 3.66 -16.56
C ARG A 461 -8.99 3.12 -16.00
N TYR A 462 -9.01 2.11 -15.13
CA TYR A 462 -7.81 1.56 -14.50
C TYR A 462 -7.08 0.58 -15.40
N VAL A 463 -7.82 -0.16 -16.23
CA VAL A 463 -7.22 -0.94 -17.32
C VAL A 463 -6.42 0.01 -18.22
N ARG A 464 -7.03 1.11 -18.67
CA ARG A 464 -6.35 2.11 -19.50
C ARG A 464 -5.12 2.71 -18.83
N ASP A 465 -5.24 3.10 -17.56
CA ASP A 465 -4.18 3.75 -16.78
C ASP A 465 -2.98 2.82 -16.56
N ASN A 466 -3.24 1.60 -16.09
CA ASN A 466 -2.19 0.61 -15.90
C ASN A 466 -1.56 0.20 -17.24
N SER A 467 -2.30 0.20 -18.34
CA SER A 467 -1.73 -0.04 -19.67
C SER A 467 -0.82 1.09 -20.15
N VAL A 468 -1.13 2.35 -19.82
CA VAL A 468 -0.21 3.49 -20.04
C VAL A 468 1.08 3.28 -19.23
N HIS A 469 0.95 2.88 -17.96
CA HIS A 469 2.11 2.61 -17.11
C HIS A 469 2.95 1.43 -17.62
N ALA A 470 2.32 0.36 -18.11
CA ALA A 470 3.01 -0.79 -18.69
C ALA A 470 3.76 -0.42 -19.96
N LEU A 471 3.12 0.28 -20.91
CA LEU A 471 3.79 0.76 -22.12
C LEU A 471 4.99 1.67 -21.79
N LYS A 472 4.84 2.56 -20.81
CA LYS A 472 5.93 3.43 -20.35
C LYS A 472 7.08 2.64 -19.72
N ARG A 473 6.77 1.56 -18.99
CA ARG A 473 7.74 0.67 -18.34
C ARG A 473 8.46 -0.26 -19.33
N ILE A 474 7.79 -0.65 -20.41
CA ILE A 474 8.36 -1.48 -21.47
C ILE A 474 9.41 -0.69 -22.28
N ASP A 475 9.16 0.60 -22.50
CA ASP A 475 10.15 1.57 -23.01
C ASP A 475 10.83 1.17 -24.34
N THR A 476 10.07 0.55 -25.26
CA THR A 476 10.51 0.32 -26.65
C THR A 476 9.94 1.39 -27.59
N PRO A 477 10.53 1.62 -28.77
CA PRO A 477 9.98 2.57 -29.76
C PRO A 477 8.52 2.30 -30.13
N GLU A 478 8.11 1.03 -30.17
CA GLU A 478 6.74 0.62 -30.46
C GLU A 478 5.77 0.98 -29.32
N ALA A 479 6.23 0.92 -28.08
CA ALA A 479 5.48 1.30 -26.89
C ALA A 479 5.40 2.83 -26.74
N GLU A 480 6.50 3.55 -26.99
CA GLU A 480 6.51 5.02 -27.04
C GLU A 480 5.55 5.55 -28.12
N SER A 481 5.58 4.95 -29.31
CA SER A 481 4.67 5.29 -30.40
C SER A 481 3.20 5.06 -30.01
N ALA A 482 2.90 3.97 -29.28
CA ALA A 482 1.58 3.71 -28.72
C ALA A 482 1.07 4.85 -27.82
N LEU A 483 1.95 5.29 -26.91
CA LEU A 483 1.65 6.36 -25.97
C LEU A 483 1.49 7.70 -26.68
N PHE A 484 2.30 7.97 -27.71
CA PHE A 484 2.19 9.18 -28.51
C PHE A 484 0.87 9.22 -29.28
N ASP A 485 0.49 8.12 -29.93
CA ASP A 485 -0.80 8.00 -30.64
C ASP A 485 -1.98 8.20 -29.68
N TYR A 486 -1.90 7.61 -28.48
CA TYR A 486 -2.91 7.82 -27.44
C TYR A 486 -2.99 9.28 -26.97
N LEU A 487 -1.84 9.92 -26.75
CA LEU A 487 -1.76 11.33 -26.35
C LEU A 487 -2.34 12.26 -27.42
N LEU A 488 -2.10 11.99 -28.71
CA LEU A 488 -2.67 12.77 -29.81
C LEU A 488 -4.20 12.77 -29.81
N MET A 489 -4.83 11.72 -29.29
CA MET A 489 -6.29 11.63 -29.15
C MET A 489 -6.82 12.29 -27.86
N ALA A 490 -5.94 12.69 -26.94
CA ALA A 490 -6.34 13.34 -25.70
C ALA A 490 -6.86 14.77 -25.93
N ARG A 491 -7.63 15.29 -24.98
CA ARG A 491 -8.17 16.64 -25.06
C ARG A 491 -7.08 17.67 -24.70
N TRP A 492 -6.73 18.53 -25.67
CA TRP A 492 -5.64 19.49 -25.54
C TRP A 492 -6.02 20.85 -24.94
N CYS A 493 -7.30 21.22 -24.94
CA CYS A 493 -7.73 22.52 -24.42
C CYS A 493 -8.38 22.38 -23.04
N PRO A 494 -7.69 22.77 -21.94
CA PRO A 494 -8.24 22.69 -20.60
C PRO A 494 -9.34 23.73 -20.40
N ILE A 495 -9.39 24.81 -21.18
CA ILE A 495 -10.32 25.94 -20.99
C ILE A 495 -11.59 25.87 -21.84
N THR A 496 -11.68 24.99 -22.84
CA THR A 496 -12.89 24.93 -23.68
C THR A 496 -14.10 24.56 -22.83
N ASN A 497 -15.00 25.51 -22.66
CA ASN A 497 -16.29 25.34 -22.01
C ASN A 497 -17.31 26.18 -22.78
N ARG A 498 -18.57 26.19 -22.37
CA ARG A 498 -19.63 26.94 -23.07
C ARG A 498 -19.35 28.46 -23.17
N GLU A 499 -18.53 29.00 -22.28
CA GLU A 499 -18.12 30.41 -22.22
C GLU A 499 -16.81 30.67 -23.01
N SER A 500 -16.10 29.61 -23.39
CA SER A 500 -14.79 29.63 -24.07
C SER A 500 -14.81 28.70 -25.31
N THR A 501 -15.95 28.62 -25.99
CA THR A 501 -16.05 28.02 -27.33
C THR A 501 -15.62 29.05 -28.35
N PHE A 502 -14.36 28.90 -28.81
CA PHE A 502 -13.60 29.82 -29.65
C PHE A 502 -13.13 31.09 -28.94
#